data_AF-A0A9E0JVF8-F1
#
_entry.id   AF-A0A9E0JVF8-F1
#
_cell.length_a   1.000
_cell.length_b   1.000
_cell.length_c   1.000
_cell.angle_alpha   90.00
_cell.angle_beta   90.00
_cell.angle_gamma   90.00
#
_symmetry.space_group_name_H-M   'P 1'
#
loop_
_entity.id
_entity.type
_entity.pdbx_description
1 polymer ?
#
loop_
_entity_poly.entity_id
_entity_poly.type
_entity_poly.pdbx_seq_one_letter_code
_entity_poly.pdbx_strand_id
1 'polypeptide(L)'
;MKVFKIKFGKSGEKADAFGIRFLGDFDGKMGQNGSFSEIISPPDSAPLITHQRITIWFTFERIRPYDTVSGFVRELSELLKEKDYIIKYSFIDGLFNTTLLDDANPPEGFSDPRDPGNAATGFSVTAEKHSAKLKFTVNEIVSVSEAAAKLGRTIYGRNLERVRVNR
;
A
#
# COMPACT_ATOMS: atom_id res chain seq x y z
N MET A 1 3.61 -9.62 -17.26
CA MET A 1 3.03 -9.48 -15.90
C MET A 1 2.08 -8.28 -15.89
N LYS A 2 0.99 -8.35 -15.11
CA LYS A 2 -0.04 -7.30 -15.08
C LYS A 2 0.01 -6.55 -13.74
N VAL A 3 -0.41 -5.29 -13.77
CA VAL A 3 -0.68 -4.49 -12.57
C VAL A 3 -2.15 -4.16 -12.54
N PHE A 4 -2.82 -4.46 -11.43
CA PHE A 4 -4.17 -3.99 -11.17
C PHE A 4 -4.13 -2.91 -10.09
N LYS A 5 -4.68 -1.73 -10.40
CA LYS A 5 -4.67 -0.57 -9.51
C LYS A 5 -6.08 -0.22 -9.07
N ILE A 6 -6.24 -0.02 -7.77
CA ILE A 6 -7.44 0.53 -7.15
C ILE A 6 -7.05 1.81 -6.42
N LYS A 7 -7.88 2.84 -6.53
CA LYS A 7 -7.69 4.11 -5.84
C LYS A 7 -8.96 4.55 -5.15
N PHE A 8 -8.80 5.18 -3.99
CA PHE A 8 -9.85 5.80 -3.20
C PHE A 8 -9.47 7.25 -2.90
N GLY A 9 -10.47 8.14 -2.82
CA GLY A 9 -10.25 9.57 -2.59
C GLY A 9 -9.88 10.35 -3.87
N LYS A 10 -9.49 11.61 -3.70
CA LYS A 10 -9.22 12.53 -4.81
C LYS A 10 -7.80 12.35 -5.38
N SER A 11 -7.54 12.90 -6.56
CA SER A 11 -6.19 13.00 -7.13
C SER A 11 -5.57 14.36 -6.85
N GLY A 12 -4.28 14.39 -6.50
CA GLY A 12 -3.51 15.60 -6.20
C GLY A 12 -2.48 15.34 -5.09
N GLU A 13 -1.42 16.16 -5.03
CA GLU A 13 -0.33 16.03 -4.03
C GLU A 13 -0.78 16.37 -2.60
N LYS A 14 -1.89 17.09 -2.45
CA LYS A 14 -2.48 17.49 -1.17
C LYS A 14 -3.91 16.97 -1.06
N ALA A 15 -4.05 15.64 -1.07
CA ALA A 15 -5.35 15.00 -0.95
C ALA A 15 -5.25 13.74 -0.09
N ASP A 16 -6.25 13.58 0.79
CA ASP A 16 -6.52 12.28 1.39
C ASP A 16 -6.90 11.30 0.29
N ALA A 17 -6.01 10.34 0.05
CA ALA A 17 -6.22 9.29 -0.92
C ALA A 17 -5.40 8.07 -0.52
N PHE A 18 -5.91 6.90 -0.87
CA PHE A 18 -5.11 5.69 -0.76
C PHE A 18 -5.34 4.81 -1.97
N GLY A 19 -4.45 3.88 -2.19
CA GLY A 19 -4.61 2.94 -3.27
C GLY A 19 -3.85 1.65 -3.06
N ILE A 20 -4.16 0.71 -3.93
CA ILE A 20 -3.66 -0.66 -3.89
C ILE A 20 -3.19 -1.02 -5.28
N ARG A 21 -2.00 -1.59 -5.37
CA ARG A 21 -1.37 -2.13 -6.59
C ARG A 21 -1.20 -3.61 -6.34
N PHE A 22 -1.89 -4.43 -7.14
CA PHE A 22 -1.65 -5.85 -7.22
C PHE A 22 -0.72 -6.09 -8.40
N LEU A 23 0.35 -6.82 -8.17
CA LEU A 23 1.39 -7.10 -9.15
C LEU A 23 1.58 -8.62 -9.24
N GLY A 24 1.19 -9.19 -10.38
CA GLY A 24 1.24 -10.62 -10.61
C GLY A 24 0.32 -11.06 -11.74
N ASP A 25 -0.03 -12.34 -11.74
CA ASP A 25 -1.05 -12.90 -12.62
C ASP A 25 -2.43 -12.92 -11.94
N PHE A 26 -3.48 -13.03 -12.75
CA PHE A 26 -4.85 -12.76 -12.34
C PHE A 26 -5.78 -13.84 -12.90
N ASP A 27 -6.68 -14.34 -12.06
CA ASP A 27 -7.68 -15.31 -12.47
C ASP A 27 -8.94 -14.60 -13.00
N GLY A 28 -9.30 -14.84 -14.26
CA GLY A 28 -10.53 -14.34 -14.90
C GLY A 28 -10.59 -12.85 -15.27
N LYS A 29 -11.79 -12.41 -15.70
CA LYS A 29 -12.11 -11.00 -15.98
C LYS A 29 -12.30 -10.25 -14.66
N MET A 30 -11.27 -9.57 -14.19
CA MET A 30 -11.37 -8.76 -12.98
C MET A 30 -12.29 -7.55 -13.20
N GLY A 31 -13.13 -7.28 -12.21
CA GLY A 31 -14.26 -6.37 -12.31
C GLY A 31 -13.90 -4.92 -12.66
N GLN A 32 -14.94 -4.17 -13.07
CA GLN A 32 -14.92 -2.81 -13.62
C GLN A 32 -14.37 -1.70 -12.69
N ASN A 33 -13.76 -2.05 -11.56
CA ASN A 33 -13.55 -1.13 -10.44
C ASN A 33 -12.08 -0.73 -10.24
N GLY A 34 -11.23 -0.94 -11.23
CA GLY A 34 -9.81 -0.56 -11.20
C GLY A 34 -9.21 -0.52 -12.60
N SER A 35 -7.97 -0.08 -12.71
CA SER A 35 -7.25 -0.03 -13.99
C SER A 35 -6.20 -1.13 -14.08
N PHE A 36 -6.12 -1.73 -15.26
CA PHE A 36 -5.01 -2.60 -15.61
C PHE A 36 -3.93 -1.81 -16.34
N SER A 37 -2.68 -2.13 -16.04
CA SER A 37 -1.54 -1.73 -16.85
C SER A 37 -0.67 -2.95 -17.06
N GLU A 38 -0.14 -3.13 -18.26
CA GLU A 38 0.86 -4.16 -18.52
C GLU A 38 2.24 -3.62 -18.22
N ILE A 39 3.08 -4.44 -17.58
CA ILE A 39 4.51 -4.15 -17.49
C ILE A 39 5.14 -4.77 -18.73
N ILE A 40 5.58 -3.91 -19.65
CA ILE A 40 6.43 -4.31 -20.75
C ILE A 40 7.85 -4.37 -20.18
N SER A 41 8.30 -5.57 -19.85
CA SER A 41 9.69 -5.82 -19.45
C SER A 41 10.55 -5.97 -20.71
N PRO A 42 11.77 -5.41 -20.73
CA PRO A 42 12.75 -5.73 -21.76
C PRO A 42 12.97 -7.25 -21.88
N PRO A 43 13.24 -7.79 -23.08
CA PRO A 43 13.34 -9.23 -23.32
C PRO A 43 14.41 -9.94 -22.47
N ASP A 44 15.45 -9.23 -22.04
CA ASP A 44 16.55 -9.77 -21.23
C ASP A 44 16.37 -9.56 -19.71
N SER A 45 15.17 -9.15 -19.28
CA SER A 45 14.91 -8.98 -17.85
C SER A 45 14.74 -10.35 -17.19
N ALA A 46 15.51 -10.63 -16.15
CA ALA A 46 15.21 -11.73 -15.23
C ALA A 46 13.73 -11.68 -14.82
N PRO A 47 13.04 -12.83 -14.58
CA PRO A 47 11.65 -12.82 -14.16
C PRO A 47 11.52 -11.92 -12.92
N LEU A 48 10.92 -10.74 -13.11
CA LEU A 48 11.05 -9.63 -12.18
C LEU A 48 10.52 -9.98 -10.79
N ILE A 49 9.55 -10.90 -10.69
CA ILE A 49 9.02 -11.42 -9.44
C ILE A 49 8.43 -12.82 -9.68
N THR A 50 8.85 -13.82 -8.91
CA THR A 50 8.26 -15.19 -8.91
C THR A 50 6.95 -15.27 -8.11
N HIS A 51 6.69 -14.28 -7.27
CA HIS A 51 5.58 -14.23 -6.32
C HIS A 51 4.66 -13.01 -6.54
N GLN A 52 3.42 -13.14 -6.12
CA GLN A 52 2.45 -12.05 -6.10
C GLN A 52 2.85 -10.96 -5.10
N ARG A 53 2.81 -9.70 -5.51
CA ARG A 53 3.04 -8.57 -4.61
C ARG A 53 1.87 -7.62 -4.56
N ILE A 54 1.67 -7.03 -3.39
CA ILE A 54 0.74 -5.93 -3.19
C ILE A 54 1.44 -4.75 -2.58
N THR A 55 1.20 -3.56 -3.11
CA THR A 55 1.60 -2.29 -2.50
C THR A 55 0.36 -1.51 -2.14
N ILE A 56 0.22 -1.14 -0.87
CA ILE A 56 -0.82 -0.24 -0.38
C ILE A 56 -0.15 1.07 0.02
N TRP A 57 -0.65 2.19 -0.48
CA TRP A 57 -0.14 3.52 -0.15
C TRP A 57 -1.26 4.44 0.31
N PHE A 58 -0.92 5.35 1.21
CA PHE A 58 -1.78 6.39 1.76
C PHE A 58 -1.10 7.75 1.58
N THR A 59 -1.86 8.76 1.20
CA THR A 59 -1.47 10.17 1.17
C THR A 59 -2.42 10.97 2.05
N PHE A 60 -1.93 12.05 2.62
CA PHE A 60 -2.67 12.93 3.52
C PHE A 60 -2.83 14.32 2.90
N GLU A 61 -4.02 14.90 3.05
CA GLU A 61 -4.26 16.31 2.68
C GLU A 61 -3.43 17.27 3.56
N ARG A 62 -3.22 16.89 4.83
CA ARG A 62 -2.42 17.62 5.80
C ARG A 62 -1.31 16.72 6.33
N ILE A 63 -0.12 17.28 6.46
CA ILE A 63 1.03 16.59 7.05
C ILE A 63 0.64 16.07 8.44
N ARG A 64 1.04 14.84 8.77
CA ARG A 64 0.76 14.19 10.06
C ARG A 64 2.06 13.92 10.83
N PRO A 65 2.04 13.90 12.18
CA PRO A 65 3.22 13.56 12.97
C PRO A 65 3.75 12.17 12.64
N TYR A 66 5.07 12.01 12.60
CA TYR A 66 5.73 10.78 12.20
C TYR A 66 5.37 9.57 13.07
N ASP A 67 5.32 9.74 14.40
CA ASP A 67 4.93 8.68 15.34
C ASP A 67 3.55 8.10 15.02
N THR A 68 2.63 8.98 14.63
CA THR A 68 1.28 8.58 14.22
C THR A 68 1.33 7.77 12.92
N VAL A 69 2.12 8.21 11.94
CA VAL A 69 2.27 7.52 10.65
C VAL A 69 2.97 6.17 10.83
N SER A 70 3.96 6.07 11.72
CA SER A 70 4.61 4.81 12.09
C SER A 70 3.62 3.82 12.72
N GLY A 71 2.71 4.31 13.57
CA GLY A 71 1.58 3.53 14.06
C GLY A 71 0.71 2.97 12.94
N PHE A 72 0.37 3.78 11.93
CA PHE A 72 -0.41 3.34 10.77
C PHE A 72 0.34 2.33 9.88
N VAL A 73 1.66 2.47 9.73
CA VAL A 73 2.49 1.49 9.03
C VAL A 73 2.42 0.13 9.74
N ARG A 74 2.49 0.12 11.08
CA ARG A 74 2.37 -1.12 11.87
C ARG A 74 1.00 -1.75 11.71
N GLU A 75 -0.08 -0.97 11.83
CA GLU A 75 -1.46 -1.46 11.62
C GLU A 75 -1.66 -2.05 10.21
N LEU A 76 -1.14 -1.39 9.18
CA LEU A 76 -1.19 -1.89 7.81
C LEU A 76 -0.38 -3.18 7.65
N SER A 77 0.77 -3.27 8.30
CA SER A 77 1.63 -4.45 8.25
C SER A 77 0.97 -5.66 8.90
N GLU A 78 0.34 -5.49 10.08
CA GLU A 78 -0.41 -6.57 10.74
C GLU A 78 -1.62 -7.01 9.90
N LEU A 79 -2.36 -6.07 9.33
CA LEU A 79 -3.47 -6.38 8.41
C LEU A 79 -3.00 -7.23 7.22
N LEU A 80 -1.83 -6.93 6.65
CA LEU A 80 -1.27 -7.69 5.55
C LEU A 80 -0.80 -9.08 5.98
N LYS A 81 -0.18 -9.21 7.16
CA LYS A 81 0.19 -10.51 7.75
C LYS A 81 -1.03 -11.41 7.97
N GLU A 82 -2.13 -10.86 8.51
CA GLU A 82 -3.42 -11.57 8.66
C GLU A 82 -3.97 -12.11 7.33
N LYS A 83 -3.63 -11.45 6.21
CA LYS A 83 -4.02 -11.85 4.86
C LYS A 83 -2.99 -12.78 4.17
N ASP A 84 -2.07 -13.36 4.92
CA ASP A 84 -1.01 -14.27 4.44
C ASP A 84 -0.03 -13.58 3.46
N TYR A 85 0.41 -12.37 3.83
CA TYR A 85 1.49 -11.66 3.14
C TYR A 85 2.69 -11.43 4.07
N ILE A 86 3.89 -11.56 3.50
CA ILE A 86 5.15 -11.18 4.16
C ILE A 86 5.53 -9.77 3.71
N ILE A 87 5.74 -8.87 4.68
CA ILE A 87 6.21 -7.51 4.41
C ILE A 87 7.62 -7.58 3.78
N LYS A 88 7.77 -6.98 2.61
CA LYS A 88 9.07 -6.86 1.92
C LYS A 88 9.68 -5.51 2.13
N TYR A 89 8.87 -4.46 2.03
CA TYR A 89 9.31 -3.12 2.34
C TYR A 89 8.18 -2.20 2.75
N SER A 90 8.46 -1.25 3.63
CA SER A 90 7.55 -0.16 3.98
C SER A 90 8.30 1.16 4.04
N PHE A 91 7.60 2.25 3.69
CA PHE A 91 8.18 3.57 3.57
C PHE A 91 7.26 4.65 4.11
N ILE A 92 7.84 5.68 4.72
CA ILE A 92 7.21 6.97 4.98
C ILE A 92 7.77 7.98 3.99
N ASP A 93 6.87 8.68 3.28
CA ASP A 93 7.17 9.61 2.17
C ASP A 93 8.08 9.07 1.05
N GLY A 94 8.26 7.75 0.97
CA GLY A 94 9.18 7.12 0.03
C GLY A 94 10.67 7.30 0.37
N LEU A 95 10.96 7.90 1.53
CA LEU A 95 12.32 8.24 1.96
C LEU A 95 12.77 7.35 3.12
N PHE A 96 11.97 7.26 4.17
CA PHE A 96 12.34 6.47 5.35
C PHE A 96 11.84 5.05 5.22
N ASN A 97 12.76 4.09 5.17
CA ASN A 97 12.46 2.67 5.13
C ASN A 97 12.10 2.16 6.53
N THR A 98 10.84 1.80 6.75
CA THR A 98 10.29 1.28 8.02
C THR A 98 10.20 -0.26 8.07
N THR A 99 10.80 -0.97 7.11
CA THR A 99 10.69 -2.44 7.00
C THR A 99 11.22 -3.16 8.24
N LEU A 100 12.12 -2.51 8.97
CA LEU A 100 12.77 -2.99 10.18
C LEU A 100 12.17 -2.35 11.44
N LEU A 101 10.85 -2.11 11.53
CA LEU A 101 10.24 -1.54 12.75
C LEU A 101 10.35 -2.45 14.01
N ASP A 102 10.98 -3.64 13.89
CA ASP A 102 11.43 -4.47 15.02
C ASP A 102 12.88 -4.17 15.45
N ASP A 103 13.52 -3.10 14.93
CA ASP A 103 14.84 -2.68 15.41
C ASP A 103 14.71 -2.10 16.82
N ALA A 104 15.46 -2.68 17.77
CA ALA A 104 15.46 -2.26 19.18
C ALA A 104 15.98 -0.82 19.38
N ASN A 105 16.64 -0.27 18.35
CA ASN A 105 17.18 1.09 18.30
C ASN A 105 16.62 1.82 17.07
N PRO A 106 15.43 2.44 17.14
CA PRO A 106 15.02 3.39 16.12
C PRO A 106 16.09 4.50 16.02
N PRO A 107 16.41 4.99 14.80
CA PRO A 107 17.39 6.06 14.64
C PRO A 107 17.00 7.26 15.51
N GLU A 108 17.92 7.70 16.37
CA GLU A 108 17.72 8.84 17.26
C GLU A 108 17.39 10.09 16.44
N GLY A 109 16.26 10.72 16.75
CA GLY A 109 15.95 12.05 16.21
C GLY A 109 14.50 12.33 15.83
N PHE A 110 13.49 11.88 16.60
CA PHE A 110 12.08 12.21 16.31
C PHE A 110 11.24 12.46 17.57
N SER A 111 11.86 12.89 18.67
CA SER A 111 11.20 13.01 19.98
C SER A 111 10.30 14.23 20.16
N ASP A 112 10.34 15.23 19.27
CA ASP A 112 9.43 16.39 19.31
C ASP A 112 8.52 16.44 18.06
N PRO A 113 7.20 16.23 18.20
CA PRO A 113 6.23 16.32 17.09
C PRO A 113 6.08 17.73 16.49
N ARG A 114 6.76 18.75 17.04
CA ARG A 114 6.80 20.12 16.51
C ARG A 114 7.98 20.42 15.58
N ASP A 115 8.94 19.51 15.44
CA ASP A 115 10.03 19.68 14.48
C ASP A 115 9.50 19.43 13.06
N PRO A 116 9.63 20.38 12.10
CA PRO A 116 9.18 20.20 10.72
C PRO A 116 9.75 18.97 10.00
N GLY A 117 10.88 18.42 10.49
CA GLY A 117 11.43 17.15 10.03
C GLY A 117 10.69 15.90 10.52
N ASN A 118 9.76 16.04 11.48
CA ASN A 118 9.08 14.95 12.19
C ASN A 118 7.61 14.77 11.75
N ALA A 119 7.34 15.02 10.47
CA ALA A 119 5.99 14.99 9.94
C ALA A 119 5.99 14.47 8.50
N ALA A 120 4.96 13.71 8.14
CA ALA A 120 4.89 13.00 6.87
C ALA A 120 3.61 13.27 6.08
N THR A 121 3.73 13.19 4.76
CA THR A 121 2.64 13.40 3.79
C THR A 121 1.97 12.10 3.35
N GLY A 122 2.59 10.95 3.64
CA GLY A 122 2.05 9.65 3.31
C GLY A 122 2.96 8.50 3.72
N PHE A 123 2.49 7.29 3.46
CA PHE A 123 3.25 6.07 3.69
C PHE A 123 2.82 4.98 2.73
N SER A 124 3.63 3.94 2.61
CA SER A 124 3.30 2.76 1.83
C SER A 124 3.89 1.49 2.44
N VAL A 125 3.21 0.37 2.22
CA VAL A 125 3.70 -0.95 2.58
C VAL A 125 3.57 -1.85 1.36
N THR A 126 4.64 -2.56 1.03
CA THR A 126 4.66 -3.60 0.02
C THR A 126 4.94 -4.94 0.66
N ALA A 127 4.09 -5.89 0.31
CA ALA A 127 4.16 -7.24 0.82
C ALA A 127 4.05 -8.24 -0.33
N GLU A 128 4.60 -9.42 -0.11
CA GLU A 128 4.60 -10.54 -1.04
C GLU A 128 3.74 -11.65 -0.47
N LYS A 129 2.95 -12.31 -1.32
CA LYS A 129 2.13 -13.41 -0.90
C LYS A 129 3.01 -14.53 -0.37
N HIS A 130 2.70 -15.02 0.83
CA HIS A 130 3.44 -16.10 1.44
C HIS A 130 3.02 -17.46 0.85
N SER A 131 1.72 -17.72 0.72
CA SER A 131 1.25 -18.89 -0.02
C SER A 131 1.65 -18.83 -1.49
N ALA A 132 2.09 -19.96 -2.04
CA ALA A 132 2.54 -20.14 -3.43
C ALA A 132 1.40 -20.05 -4.47
N LYS A 133 0.39 -19.21 -4.25
CA LYS A 133 -0.67 -18.98 -5.25
C LYS A 133 -0.06 -18.26 -6.45
N LEU A 134 -0.27 -18.85 -7.63
CA LEU A 134 0.26 -18.32 -8.89
C LEU A 134 -0.60 -17.18 -9.46
N LYS A 135 -1.88 -17.06 -9.08
CA LYS A 135 -2.80 -16.02 -9.59
C LYS A 135 -3.67 -15.37 -8.51
N PHE A 136 -3.85 -14.05 -8.59
CA PHE A 136 -4.76 -13.31 -7.73
C PHE A 136 -6.19 -13.66 -8.11
N THR A 137 -7.00 -13.96 -7.11
CA THR A 137 -8.44 -14.20 -7.30
C THR A 137 -9.22 -12.91 -7.05
N VAL A 138 -10.44 -12.83 -7.61
CA VAL A 138 -11.36 -11.71 -7.33
C VAL A 138 -11.63 -11.59 -5.83
N ASN A 139 -11.85 -12.71 -5.13
CA ASN A 139 -12.12 -12.73 -3.68
C ASN A 139 -10.95 -12.17 -2.87
N GLU A 140 -9.72 -12.48 -3.26
CA GLU A 140 -8.53 -11.95 -2.61
C GLU A 140 -8.41 -10.44 -2.80
N ILE A 141 -8.59 -9.96 -4.02
CA ILE A 141 -8.57 -8.53 -4.32
C ILE A 141 -9.64 -7.78 -3.53
N VAL A 142 -10.86 -8.31 -3.48
CA VAL A 142 -11.97 -7.73 -2.71
C VAL A 142 -11.63 -7.71 -1.23
N SER A 143 -11.20 -8.84 -0.67
CA SER A 143 -10.83 -8.98 0.75
C SER A 143 -9.72 -8.02 1.18
N VAL A 144 -8.67 -7.86 0.37
CA VAL A 144 -7.59 -6.89 0.63
C VAL A 144 -8.10 -5.45 0.49
N SER A 145 -8.94 -5.19 -0.52
CA SER A 145 -9.51 -3.85 -0.76
C SER A 145 -10.42 -3.38 0.37
N GLU A 146 -11.27 -4.26 0.88
CA GLU A 146 -12.18 -3.97 1.98
C GLU A 146 -11.42 -3.75 3.30
N ALA A 147 -10.39 -4.57 3.55
CA ALA A 147 -9.54 -4.40 4.72
C ALA A 147 -8.80 -3.05 4.67
N ALA A 148 -8.19 -2.71 3.53
CA ALA A 148 -7.54 -1.42 3.33
C ALA A 148 -8.51 -0.24 3.43
N ALA A 149 -9.74 -0.38 2.92
CA ALA A 149 -10.77 0.65 3.04
C ALA A 149 -11.22 0.85 4.49
N LYS A 150 -11.34 -0.22 5.27
CA LYS A 150 -11.62 -0.14 6.71
C LYS A 150 -10.50 0.60 7.46
N LEU A 151 -9.24 0.26 7.17
CA LEU A 151 -8.10 0.98 7.75
C LEU A 151 -8.08 2.46 7.31
N GLY A 152 -8.36 2.74 6.04
CA GLY A 152 -8.49 4.11 5.53
C GLY A 152 -9.56 4.90 6.29
N ARG A 153 -10.71 4.30 6.58
CA ARG A 153 -11.74 4.95 7.42
C ARG A 153 -11.21 5.31 8.81
N THR A 154 -10.43 4.43 9.44
CA THR A 154 -9.79 4.70 10.73
C THR A 154 -8.80 5.86 10.62
N ILE A 155 -7.92 5.83 9.62
CA ILE A 155 -6.86 6.84 9.41
C ILE A 155 -7.45 8.22 9.09
N TYR A 156 -8.45 8.29 8.21
CA TYR A 156 -9.01 9.56 7.73
C TYR A 156 -10.22 10.04 8.54
N GLY A 157 -10.77 9.21 9.45
CA GLY A 157 -12.00 9.51 10.18
C GLY A 157 -13.27 9.52 9.31
N ARG A 158 -13.16 9.19 8.02
CA ARG A 158 -14.24 9.21 7.02
C ARG A 158 -14.00 8.18 5.94
N ASN A 159 -15.07 7.78 5.25
CA ASN A 159 -14.95 6.94 4.06
C ASN A 159 -14.44 7.77 2.88
N LEU A 160 -13.42 7.26 2.18
CA LEU A 160 -13.02 7.78 0.88
C LEU A 160 -13.65 6.92 -0.21
N GLU A 161 -14.33 7.57 -1.15
CA GLU A 161 -14.98 6.86 -2.24
C GLU A 161 -13.96 6.25 -3.21
N ARG A 162 -14.28 5.07 -3.74
CA ARG A 162 -13.47 4.41 -4.76
C ARG A 162 -13.56 5.19 -6.08
N VAL A 163 -12.42 5.52 -6.67
CA VAL A 163 -12.34 6.19 -7.97
C VAL A 163 -12.78 5.21 -9.05
N ARG A 164 -13.87 5.54 -9.75
CA ARG A 164 -14.29 4.81 -10.94
C ARG A 164 -13.38 5.19 -12.10
N VAL A 165 -12.79 4.19 -12.75
CA VAL A 165 -12.04 4.39 -13.98
C VAL A 165 -13.04 4.22 -15.11
N ASN A 166 -13.52 5.33 -15.68
CA ASN A 166 -14.24 5.27 -16.96
C ASN A 166 -13.23 4.79 -18.01
N ARG A 167 -13.52 3.64 -18.63
CA ARG A 167 -12.78 3.15 -19.80
C ARG A 167 -13.35 3.79 -21.06
#